data_AF-A0A369ANU1-F1
#
_entry.id   AF-A0A369ANU1-F1
#
_cell.length_a   1.000
_cell.length_b   1.000
_cell.length_c   1.000
_cell.angle_alpha   90.00
_cell.angle_beta   90.00
_cell.angle_gamma   90.00
#
_symmetry.space_group_name_H-M   'P 1'
#
loop_
_entity.id
_entity.type
_entity.pdbx_description
1 polymer ?
#
loop_
_entity_poly.entity_id
_entity_poly.type
_entity_poly.pdbx_seq_one_letter_code
_entity_poly.pdbx_strand_id
1 'polypeptide(L)'
;MGIGQRLREERERLQMSQEELGSVGGVRKQAQLHYEKDERSPDARYLSEIAKVGVDVAYVLTGERAKPIAELELLPPQERILLDNFRHAPQAVQAGVRTTLGAFAPANATKKRAS
;
A
#
# COMPACT_ATOMS: atom_id res chain seq x y z
N MET A 1 18.58 7.76 -7.85
CA MET A 1 17.43 7.14 -8.53
C MET A 1 16.31 8.16 -8.61
N GLY A 2 15.98 8.63 -9.82
CA GLY A 2 14.93 9.63 -10.08
C GLY A 2 13.52 9.02 -10.14
N ILE A 3 12.52 9.87 -10.39
CA ILE A 3 11.13 9.42 -10.56
C ILE A 3 11.00 8.58 -11.82
N GLY A 4 11.66 8.98 -12.91
CA GLY A 4 11.64 8.30 -14.19
C GLY A 4 12.18 6.88 -14.11
N GLN A 5 13.31 6.70 -13.42
CA GLN A 5 13.86 5.36 -13.20
C GLN A 5 12.89 4.46 -12.42
N ARG A 6 12.22 4.97 -11.38
CA ARG A 6 11.23 4.19 -10.61
C ARG A 6 9.96 3.87 -11.40
N LEU A 7 9.51 4.82 -12.22
CA LEU A 7 8.39 4.60 -13.12
C LEU A 7 8.71 3.48 -14.13
N ARG A 8 9.93 3.47 -14.66
CA ARG A 8 10.43 2.40 -15.53
C ARG A 8 10.46 1.05 -14.82
N GLU A 9 10.97 1.00 -13.60
CA GLU A 9 11.01 -0.23 -12.80
C GLU A 9 9.61 -0.80 -12.56
N GLU A 10 8.64 0.05 -12.22
CA GLU A 10 7.24 -0.40 -12.06
C GLU A 10 6.63 -0.87 -13.37
N ARG A 11 6.91 -0.18 -14.48
CA ARG A 11 6.49 -0.65 -15.82
C ARG A 11 7.03 -2.04 -16.14
N GLU A 12 8.33 -2.23 -15.92
CA GLU A 12 9.02 -3.49 -16.20
C GLU A 12 8.55 -4.61 -15.26
N ARG A 13 8.26 -4.30 -13.99
CA ARG A 13 7.64 -5.23 -13.02
C ARG A 13 6.28 -5.74 -13.51
N LEU A 14 5.50 -4.88 -14.15
CA LEU A 14 4.21 -5.23 -14.76
C LEU A 14 4.33 -5.83 -16.16
N GLN A 15 5.56 -6.01 -16.67
CA GLN A 15 5.84 -6.57 -18.00
C GLN A 15 5.21 -5.77 -19.15
N MET A 16 5.01 -4.46 -18.96
CA MET A 16 4.41 -3.59 -19.98
C MET A 16 5.48 -2.90 -20.83
N SER A 17 5.18 -2.67 -22.10
CA SER A 17 5.94 -1.77 -22.96
C SER A 17 5.67 -0.30 -22.63
N GLN A 18 6.55 0.60 -23.08
CA GLN A 18 6.36 2.04 -22.93
C GLN A 18 5.11 2.56 -23.64
N GLU A 19 4.69 1.88 -24.70
CA GLU A 19 3.48 2.23 -25.43
C GLU A 19 2.24 1.85 -24.64
N GLU A 20 2.18 0.63 -24.12
CA GLU A 20 1.06 0.16 -23.30
C GLU A 20 0.87 1.01 -22.04
N LEU A 21 1.93 1.27 -21.28
CA LEU A 21 1.81 2.08 -20.06
C LEU A 21 1.49 3.55 -20.40
N GLY A 22 2.07 4.09 -21.47
CA GLY A 22 1.73 5.40 -21.97
C GLY A 22 0.24 5.51 -22.31
N SER A 23 -0.31 4.52 -23.02
CA SER A 23 -1.73 4.45 -23.37
C SER A 23 -2.63 4.39 -22.13
N VAL A 24 -2.27 3.63 -21.10
CA VAL A 24 -3.00 3.61 -19.82
C VAL A 24 -3.04 5.01 -19.20
N GLY A 25 -1.90 5.70 -19.16
CA GLY A 25 -1.81 7.06 -18.65
C GLY A 25 -2.38 8.15 -19.58
N GLY A 26 -2.96 7.78 -20.72
CA GLY A 26 -3.53 8.72 -21.69
C GLY A 26 -2.50 9.54 -22.47
N VAL A 27 -1.26 9.07 -22.56
CA VAL A 27 -0.15 9.73 -23.26
C VAL A 27 0.43 8.86 -24.37
N ARG A 28 1.24 9.46 -25.26
CA ARG A 28 1.96 8.72 -26.30
C ARG A 28 3.24 8.09 -25.74
N LYS A 29 3.74 7.02 -26.38
CA LYS A 29 5.04 6.38 -26.08
C LYS A 29 6.19 7.38 -25.87
N GLN A 30 6.26 8.44 -26.67
CA GLN A 30 7.30 9.48 -26.54
C GLN A 30 7.24 10.22 -25.19
N ALA A 31 6.03 10.52 -24.69
CA ALA A 31 5.89 11.14 -23.37
C ALA A 31 6.35 10.17 -22.27
N GLN A 32 5.98 8.89 -22.38
CA GLN A 32 6.46 7.87 -21.44
C GLN A 32 7.98 7.76 -21.43
N LEU A 33 8.61 7.80 -22.60
CA LEU A 33 10.06 7.78 -22.74
C LEU A 33 10.72 9.01 -22.10
N HIS A 34 10.14 10.21 -22.25
CA HIS A 34 10.63 11.42 -21.57
C HIS A 34 10.47 11.33 -20.05
N TYR A 35 9.37 10.74 -19.56
CA TYR A 35 9.17 10.50 -18.13
C TYR A 35 10.23 9.55 -17.58
N GLU A 36 10.48 8.42 -18.25
CA GLU A 36 11.45 7.41 -17.80
C GLU A 36 12.91 7.88 -17.84
N LYS A 37 13.20 8.95 -18.59
CA LYS A 37 14.51 9.61 -18.64
C LYS A 37 14.64 10.81 -17.71
N ASP A 38 13.62 11.10 -16.89
CA ASP A 38 13.55 12.29 -16.04
C ASP A 38 13.64 13.62 -16.82
N GLU A 39 13.37 13.61 -18.14
CA GLU A 39 13.35 14.82 -19.00
C GLU A 39 12.06 15.62 -18.80
N ARG A 40 10.99 14.95 -18.37
CA ARG A 40 9.70 15.54 -17.98
C ARG A 40 9.16 14.80 -16.76
N SER A 41 8.30 15.47 -16.01
CA SER A 41 7.58 14.84 -14.90
C SER A 41 6.18 14.41 -15.33
N PRO A 42 5.73 13.19 -14.96
CA PRO A 42 4.34 12.80 -15.11
C PRO A 42 3.45 13.68 -14.23
N ASP A 43 2.24 13.98 -14.70
CA ASP A 43 1.27 14.71 -13.89
C ASP A 43 0.42 13.79 -12.99
N ALA A 44 -0.34 14.38 -12.08
CA ALA A 44 -1.17 13.63 -11.15
C ALA A 44 -2.28 12.81 -11.84
N ARG A 45 -2.78 13.24 -13.01
CA ARG A 45 -3.81 12.50 -13.76
C ARG A 45 -3.22 11.24 -14.35
N TYR A 46 -2.08 11.36 -15.03
CA TYR A 46 -1.30 10.23 -15.53
C TYR A 46 -1.00 9.22 -14.42
N LEU A 47 -0.49 9.69 -13.27
CA LEU A 47 -0.19 8.83 -12.12
C LEU A 47 -1.44 8.12 -11.59
N SER A 48 -2.58 8.82 -11.51
CA SER A 48 -3.84 8.23 -11.05
C SER A 48 -4.37 7.13 -11.97
N GLU A 49 -4.15 7.23 -13.29
CA GLU A 49 -4.58 6.21 -14.24
C GLU A 49 -3.70 4.96 -14.16
N ILE A 50 -2.37 5.12 -14.12
CA ILE A 50 -1.47 3.96 -14.04
C ILE A 50 -1.54 3.25 -12.68
N ALA A 51 -1.93 3.94 -11.61
CA ALA A 51 -2.21 3.32 -10.32
C ALA A 51 -3.28 2.22 -10.43
N LYS A 52 -4.28 2.41 -11.31
CA LYS A 52 -5.39 1.46 -11.50
C LYS A 52 -4.94 0.13 -12.12
N VAL A 53 -3.83 0.13 -12.84
CA VAL A 53 -3.23 -1.10 -13.40
C VAL A 53 -2.12 -1.68 -12.52
N GLY A 54 -2.00 -1.18 -11.28
CA GLY A 54 -1.15 -1.76 -10.26
C GLY A 54 0.26 -1.18 -10.19
N VAL A 55 0.52 -0.01 -10.79
CA VAL A 55 1.77 0.74 -10.53
C VAL A 55 1.78 1.23 -9.08
N ASP A 56 2.86 0.96 -8.34
CA ASP A 56 3.07 1.52 -7.01
C ASP A 56 3.48 3.00 -7.13
N VAL A 57 2.48 3.89 -7.20
CA VAL A 57 2.71 5.34 -7.32
C VAL A 57 3.41 5.92 -6.09
N ALA A 58 3.17 5.36 -4.90
CA ALA A 58 3.88 5.78 -3.69
C ALA A 58 5.38 5.54 -3.87
N TYR A 59 5.77 4.35 -4.32
CA TYR A 59 7.16 4.05 -4.66
C TYR A 59 7.73 4.99 -5.73
N VAL A 60 6.98 5.22 -6.82
CA VAL A 60 7.44 6.11 -7.90
C VAL A 60 7.76 7.51 -7.36
N LEU A 61 6.94 8.04 -6.45
CA LEU A 61 7.13 9.37 -5.87
C LEU A 61 8.22 9.39 -4.77
N THR A 62 8.19 8.46 -3.83
CA THR A 62 9.00 8.52 -2.61
C THR A 62 10.31 7.74 -2.70
N GLY A 63 10.38 6.75 -3.58
CA GLY A 63 11.46 5.76 -3.61
C GLY A 63 11.37 4.68 -2.54
N GLU A 64 10.35 4.74 -1.68
CA GLU A 64 10.06 3.72 -0.69
C GLU A 64 8.94 2.85 -1.22
N ARG A 65 9.23 1.57 -1.51
CA ARG A 65 8.16 0.61 -1.79
C ARG A 65 7.26 0.61 -0.59
N ALA A 66 5.95 0.61 -0.83
CA ALA A 66 4.99 0.31 0.22
C ALA A 66 5.31 -1.11 0.71
N LYS A 67 6.23 -1.22 1.67
CA LYS A 67 6.30 -2.39 2.52
C LYS A 67 4.93 -2.42 3.16
N PRO A 68 4.20 -3.55 3.13
CA PRO A 68 3.17 -3.72 4.12
C PRO A 68 3.92 -3.58 5.43
N ILE A 69 3.85 -2.39 6.04
CA ILE A 69 4.28 -2.24 7.40
C ILE A 69 3.32 -3.20 8.07
N ALA A 70 3.82 -4.38 8.47
CA ALA A 70 3.00 -5.32 9.20
C ALA A 70 2.41 -4.47 10.31
N GLU A 71 1.09 -4.32 10.41
CA GLU A 71 0.49 -3.30 11.29
C GLU A 71 1.10 -3.34 12.69
N LEU A 72 1.52 -4.54 13.12
CA LEU A 72 2.39 -4.83 14.25
C LEU A 72 3.61 -3.90 14.39
N GLU A 73 4.41 -3.66 13.36
CA GLU A 73 5.58 -2.78 13.38
C GLU A 73 5.27 -1.29 13.58
N LEU A 74 3.99 -0.88 13.54
CA LEU A 74 3.54 0.46 13.92
C LEU A 74 2.98 0.51 15.34
N LEU A 75 2.62 -0.63 15.92
CA LEU A 75 2.06 -0.67 17.26
C LEU A 75 3.15 -0.38 18.30
N PRO A 76 2.81 0.23 19.44
CA PRO A 76 3.67 0.27 20.60
C PRO A 76 4.16 -1.13 21.00
N PRO A 77 5.36 -1.29 21.57
CA PRO A 77 5.91 -2.61 21.92
C PRO A 77 4.95 -3.49 22.73
N GLN A 78 4.15 -2.90 23.62
CA GLN A 78 3.19 -3.61 24.44
C GLN A 78 2.04 -4.23 23.62
N GLU A 79 1.52 -3.48 22.66
CA GLU A 79 0.45 -3.96 21.77
C GLU A 79 0.96 -5.06 20.83
N ARG A 80 2.23 -4.98 20.39
CA ARG A 80 2.86 -6.07 19.63
C ARG A 80 2.91 -7.37 20.42
N ILE A 81 3.41 -7.31 21.66
CA ILE A 81 3.53 -8.47 22.54
C ILE A 81 2.16 -9.06 22.85
N LEU A 82 1.16 -8.20 23.10
CA LEU A 82 -0.21 -8.64 23.36
C LEU A 82 -0.78 -9.41 22.17
N LEU A 83 -0.65 -8.89 20.95
CA LEU A 83 -1.16 -9.55 19.75
C LEU A 83 -0.41 -10.85 19.43
N ASP A 84 0.91 -10.86 19.61
CA ASP A 84 1.73 -12.04 19.38
C ASP A 84 1.34 -13.18 20.32
N ASN A 85 1.25 -12.91 21.62
CA ASN A 85 0.80 -13.87 22.62
C ASN A 85 -0.63 -14.33 22.35
N PHE A 86 -1.53 -13.42 21.98
CA PHE A 86 -2.91 -13.76 21.69
C PHE A 86 -3.02 -14.71 20.48
N ARG A 87 -2.28 -14.46 19.40
CA ARG A 87 -2.32 -15.29 18.18
C ARG A 87 -1.79 -16.70 18.40
N HIS A 88 -0.77 -16.84 19.26
CA HIS A 88 -0.16 -18.13 19.59
C HIS A 88 -0.82 -18.85 20.76
N ALA A 89 -1.75 -18.21 21.48
CA ALA A 89 -2.47 -18.83 22.58
C ALA A 89 -3.45 -19.92 22.10
N PRO A 90 -3.71 -20.97 22.92
CA PRO A 90 -4.75 -21.96 22.63
C PRO A 90 -6.12 -21.32 22.39
N GLN A 91 -6.98 -21.95 21.58
CA GLN A 91 -8.29 -21.39 21.22
C GLN A 91 -9.17 -21.04 22.44
N ALA A 92 -9.12 -21.86 23.49
CA ALA A 92 -9.84 -21.59 24.74
C ALA A 92 -9.37 -20.28 25.42
N VAL A 93 -8.05 -20.02 25.38
CA VAL A 93 -7.46 -18.79 25.93
C VAL A 93 -7.83 -17.59 25.07
N GLN A 94 -7.80 -17.73 23.74
CA GLN A 94 -8.27 -16.67 22.83
C GLN A 94 -9.73 -16.31 23.06
N ALA A 95 -10.59 -17.32 23.25
CA ALA A 95 -12.01 -17.13 23.54
C ALA A 95 -12.24 -16.41 24.89
N GLY A 96 -11.49 -16.80 25.92
CA GLY A 96 -11.51 -16.12 27.22
C GLY A 96 -11.13 -14.65 27.12
N VAL A 97 -10.01 -14.35 26.45
CA VAL A 97 -9.55 -12.96 26.23
C VAL A 97 -10.59 -12.14 25.45
N ARG A 98 -11.17 -12.68 24.37
CA ARG A 98 -12.23 -12.00 23.60
C ARG A 98 -13.46 -11.70 24.46
N THR A 99 -13.86 -12.65 25.30
CA THR A 99 -15.03 -12.50 26.18
C THR A 99 -14.79 -11.40 27.21
N THR A 100 -13.65 -11.43 27.89
CA THR A 100 -13.29 -10.43 28.90
C THR A 100 -13.17 -9.04 28.28
N LEU A 101 -12.41 -8.88 27.18
CA LEU A 101 -12.28 -7.58 26.52
C LEU A 101 -13.61 -7.07 25.95
N GLY A 102 -14.48 -7.96 25.47
CA GLY A 102 -15.82 -7.62 25.02
C GLY A 102 -16.74 -7.14 26.15
N ALA A 103 -16.64 -7.74 27.33
CA ALA A 103 -17.42 -7.36 28.51
C ALA A 103 -17.05 -5.95 29.04
N PHE A 104 -15.79 -5.53 28.84
CA PHE A 104 -15.30 -4.20 29.22
C PHE A 104 -15.18 -3.22 28.04
N ALA A 105 -15.74 -3.56 26.87
CA ALA A 105 -15.66 -2.69 25.70
C ALA A 105 -16.49 -1.41 25.94
N PRO A 106 -15.93 -0.21 25.67
CA PRO A 106 -16.67 1.03 25.82
C PRO A 106 -17.85 1.07 24.84
N ALA A 107 -18.99 1.61 25.27
CA ALA A 107 -20.26 1.65 24.52
C ALA A 107 -20.19 2.26 23.10
N ASN A 108 -19.09 2.95 22.76
CA ASN A 108 -18.83 3.48 21.42
C ASN A 108 -18.23 2.47 20.43
N ALA A 109 -17.75 1.30 20.87
CA ALA A 109 -17.18 0.29 19.98
C ALA A 109 -18.25 -0.48 19.17
N THR A 110 -19.48 -0.58 19.69
CA THR A 110 -20.61 -1.26 19.03
C THR A 110 -21.30 -0.42 17.96
N LYS A 111 -21.16 0.92 18.00
CA LYS A 111 -21.76 1.82 16.98
C LYS A 111 -21.05 1.81 15.62
N LYS A 112 -19.79 1.36 15.55
CA LYS A 112 -18.98 1.43 14.31
C LYS A 112 -19.18 0.26 13.33
N ARG A 113 -20.04 -0.71 13.64
CA ARG A 113 -20.35 -1.87 12.77
C ARG A 113 -21.66 -1.75 11.97
N ALA A 114 -22.39 -0.64 12.13
CA ALA A 114 -23.62 -0.36 11.40
C ALA A 114 -23.50 0.98 10.66
N SER A 115 -22.63 1.04 9.65
CA SER A 115 -22.59 2.10 8.63
C SER A 115 -21.92 1.54 7.38
#